data_AF-A0A804QR05-F1
#
_entry.id   AF-A0A804QR05-F1
#
_cell.length_a   1.000
_cell.length_b   1.000
_cell.length_c   1.000
_cell.angle_alpha   90.00
_cell.angle_beta   90.00
_cell.angle_gamma   90.00
#
_symmetry.space_group_name_H-M   'P 1'
#
loop_
_entity.id
_entity.type
_entity.pdbx_description
1 polymer ?
#
loop_
_entity_poly.entity_id
_entity_poly.type
_entity_poly.pdbx_seq_one_letter_code
_entity_poly.pdbx_strand_id
1 'polypeptide(L)'
;MELSPVGRWADLPEDIAVAVASCLQEADVCALGGCSRSWRRACDADCIWERLFRCRWPSAVASASPVQGWKALYISQHRRMAVAISNVVEFVGSSLNNESLESEYYLKAIADLALIPDIGFLDVQFFLFSRNHSAIINLIGLHYSIASLHVLVSYVLLMILLWRNRLCVERTQHCFVSKLLKQLFLMLYWKLHQQ
;
A
#
# COMPACT_ATOMS: atom_id res chain seq x y z
N MET A 1 2.80 -20.12 -47.34
CA MET A 1 3.87 -19.30 -46.72
C MET A 1 3.39 -18.96 -45.34
N GLU A 2 3.69 -19.81 -44.36
CA GLU A 2 3.38 -19.53 -42.96
C GLU A 2 4.24 -18.34 -42.53
N LEU A 3 3.60 -17.23 -42.16
CA LEU A 3 4.27 -16.17 -41.43
C LEU A 3 4.71 -16.78 -40.10
N SER A 4 6.00 -17.07 -39.97
CA SER A 4 6.64 -17.24 -38.66
C SER A 4 6.12 -16.13 -37.74
N PRO A 5 5.57 -16.45 -36.54
CA PRO A 5 5.02 -15.43 -35.67
C PRO A 5 6.15 -14.47 -35.29
N VAL A 6 6.11 -13.27 -35.85
CA VAL A 6 7.05 -12.19 -35.55
C VAL A 6 7.06 -11.97 -34.04
N GLY A 7 8.20 -12.28 -33.41
CA GLY A 7 8.59 -11.96 -32.03
C GLY A 7 7.52 -12.20 -30.96
N ARG A 8 7.47 -13.39 -30.36
CA ARG A 8 6.63 -13.59 -29.17
C ARG A 8 7.27 -12.85 -28.00
N TRP A 9 6.46 -12.20 -27.17
CA TRP A 9 6.92 -11.57 -25.92
C TRP A 9 7.67 -12.53 -24.98
N ALA A 10 7.45 -13.83 -25.12
CA ALA A 10 8.16 -14.86 -24.36
C ALA A 10 9.60 -15.12 -24.84
N ASP A 11 9.95 -14.67 -26.05
CA ASP A 11 11.25 -14.87 -26.72
C ASP A 11 12.14 -13.63 -26.64
N LEU A 12 11.74 -12.61 -25.85
CA LEU A 12 12.55 -11.42 -25.59
C LEU A 12 13.88 -11.79 -24.93
N PRO A 13 14.98 -11.09 -25.26
CA PRO A 13 16.22 -11.14 -24.50
C PRO A 13 15.96 -10.86 -23.01
N GLU A 14 16.69 -11.56 -22.14
CA GLU A 14 16.46 -11.52 -20.70
C GLU A 14 16.66 -10.13 -20.10
N ASP A 15 17.65 -9.38 -20.59
CA ASP A 15 17.93 -8.00 -20.20
C ASP A 15 16.75 -7.06 -20.50
N ILE A 16 16.10 -7.23 -21.65
CA ILE A 16 14.91 -6.44 -22.02
C ILE A 16 13.71 -6.84 -21.16
N ALA A 17 13.52 -8.14 -20.91
CA ALA A 17 12.44 -8.61 -20.04
C ALA A 17 12.60 -8.07 -18.60
N VAL A 18 13.82 -8.08 -18.06
CA VAL A 18 14.14 -7.51 -16.75
C VAL A 18 13.93 -5.99 -16.75
N ALA A 19 14.30 -5.28 -17.82
CA ALA A 19 14.06 -3.85 -17.94
C ALA A 19 12.56 -3.52 -17.91
N VAL A 20 11.74 -4.26 -18.65
CA VAL A 20 10.27 -4.12 -18.63
C VAL A 20 9.71 -4.38 -17.23
N ALA A 21 10.10 -5.49 -16.60
CA ALA A 21 9.63 -5.83 -15.26
C ALA A 21 10.10 -4.82 -14.18
N SER A 22 11.27 -4.19 -14.39
CA SER A 22 11.80 -3.13 -13.53
C SER A 22 10.99 -1.83 -13.59
N CYS A 23 10.08 -1.66 -14.55
CA CYS A 23 9.17 -0.51 -14.58
C CYS A 23 7.87 -0.73 -13.80
N LEU A 24 7.61 -1.95 -13.32
CA LEU A 24 6.31 -2.35 -12.77
C LEU A 24 6.22 -2.21 -11.26
N GLN A 25 5.00 -2.14 -10.72
CA GLN A 25 4.76 -2.28 -9.29
C GLN A 25 4.70 -3.76 -8.89
N GLU A 26 4.82 -4.07 -7.60
CA GLU A 26 4.89 -5.45 -7.09
C GLU A 26 3.75 -6.35 -7.61
N ALA A 27 2.50 -5.88 -7.56
CA ALA A 27 1.36 -6.65 -8.05
C ALA A 27 1.47 -7.00 -9.55
N ASP A 28 1.96 -6.05 -10.37
CA ASP A 28 2.11 -6.24 -11.80
C ASP A 28 3.32 -7.13 -12.14
N VAL A 29 4.40 -7.07 -11.33
CA VAL A 29 5.54 -8.01 -11.41
C VAL A 29 5.07 -9.44 -11.12
N CYS A 30 4.27 -9.64 -10.07
CA CYS A 30 3.69 -10.94 -9.74
C CYS A 30 2.76 -11.47 -10.85
N ALA A 31 1.90 -10.60 -11.40
CA ALA A 31 1.02 -10.96 -12.51
C ALA A 31 1.80 -11.37 -13.77
N LEU A 32 2.81 -10.58 -14.15
CA LEU A 32 3.65 -10.84 -15.32
C LEU A 32 4.46 -12.14 -15.18
N GLY A 33 5.04 -12.38 -14.00
CA GLY A 33 5.72 -13.64 -13.69
C GLY A 33 4.80 -14.87 -13.71
N GLY A 34 3.49 -14.65 -13.55
CA GLY A 34 2.46 -15.67 -13.72
C GLY A 34 2.20 -16.06 -15.18
N CYS A 35 2.52 -15.19 -16.14
CA CYS A 35 2.17 -15.39 -17.56
C CYS A 35 3.01 -16.47 -18.26
N SER A 36 4.27 -16.65 -17.90
CA SER A 36 5.14 -17.65 -18.53
C SER A 36 6.39 -17.96 -17.70
N ARG A 37 7.14 -19.02 -18.05
CA ARG A 37 8.42 -19.35 -17.40
C ARG A 37 9.52 -18.32 -17.70
N SER A 38 9.57 -17.73 -18.90
CA SER A 38 10.57 -16.70 -19.22
C SER A 38 10.32 -15.43 -18.42
N TRP A 39 9.07 -14.96 -18.39
CA TRP A 39 8.68 -13.82 -17.54
C TRP A 39 8.88 -14.09 -16.06
N ARG A 40 8.61 -15.31 -15.57
CA ARG A 40 8.90 -15.67 -14.18
C ARG A 40 10.38 -15.48 -13.82
N ARG A 41 11.31 -15.96 -14.67
CA ARG A 41 12.75 -15.77 -14.44
C ARG A 41 13.13 -14.30 -14.41
N ALA A 42 12.64 -13.52 -15.38
CA ALA A 42 12.88 -12.08 -15.42
C ALA A 42 12.33 -11.38 -14.16
N CYS A 43 11.09 -11.65 -13.75
CA CYS A 43 10.47 -11.08 -12.56
C CYS A 43 11.10 -11.54 -11.23
N ASP A 44 11.81 -12.66 -11.23
CA ASP A 44 12.56 -13.17 -10.07
C ASP A 44 13.96 -12.55 -9.95
N ALA A 45 14.38 -11.70 -10.89
CA ALA A 45 15.65 -11.01 -10.84
C ALA A 45 15.77 -10.11 -9.60
N ASP A 46 16.87 -10.26 -8.86
CA ASP A 46 17.04 -9.65 -7.54
C ASP A 46 17.03 -8.12 -7.58
N CYS A 47 17.51 -7.52 -8.67
CA CYS A 47 17.49 -6.07 -8.88
C CYS A 47 16.07 -5.47 -8.92
N ILE A 48 15.07 -6.24 -9.35
CA ILE A 48 13.66 -5.81 -9.35
C ILE A 48 13.18 -5.67 -7.91
N TRP A 49 13.44 -6.69 -7.10
CA TRP A 49 13.02 -6.73 -5.70
C TRP A 49 13.80 -5.73 -4.84
N GLU A 50 15.07 -5.50 -5.14
CA GLU A 50 15.86 -4.43 -4.54
C GLU A 50 15.22 -3.07 -4.79
N ARG A 51 14.91 -2.75 -6.05
CA ARG A 51 14.27 -1.48 -6.40
C ARG A 51 12.91 -1.35 -5.72
N LEU A 52 12.07 -2.39 -5.77
CA LEU A 52 10.76 -2.40 -5.11
C LEU A 52 10.90 -2.17 -3.60
N PHE A 53 11.90 -2.79 -2.96
CA PHE A 53 12.19 -2.61 -1.55
C PHE A 53 12.59 -1.17 -1.23
N ARG A 54 13.58 -0.63 -1.94
CA ARG A 54 14.07 0.75 -1.76
C ARG A 54 12.98 1.79 -1.99
N CYS A 55 12.12 1.59 -2.99
CA CYS A 55 11.00 2.48 -3.27
C CYS A 55 9.94 2.45 -2.16
N ARG A 56 9.70 1.29 -1.54
CA ARG A 56 8.65 1.13 -0.53
C ARG A 56 9.12 1.50 0.88
N TRP A 57 10.34 1.10 1.25
CA TRP A 57 10.92 1.26 2.58
C TRP A 57 12.33 1.90 2.52
N PRO A 58 12.45 3.15 2.07
CA PRO A 58 13.75 3.81 1.91
C PRO A 58 14.55 3.88 3.23
N SER A 59 13.87 4.05 4.36
CA SER A 59 14.48 4.10 5.69
C SER A 59 15.03 2.75 6.17
N ALA A 60 14.43 1.64 5.71
CA ALA A 60 14.82 0.27 6.11
C ALA A 60 16.04 -0.25 5.32
N VAL A 61 16.49 0.46 4.28
CA VAL A 61 17.57 0.01 3.40
C VAL A 61 18.90 -0.11 4.15
N ALA A 62 19.17 0.80 5.07
CA ALA A 62 20.44 0.83 5.81
C ALA A 62 20.62 -0.38 6.74
N SER A 63 19.51 -0.98 7.22
CA SER A 63 19.50 -2.16 8.07
C SER A 63 19.20 -3.46 7.31
N ALA A 64 18.96 -3.38 5.99
CA ALA A 64 18.66 -4.53 5.17
C ALA A 64 19.90 -5.40 4.95
N SER A 65 19.76 -6.71 5.20
CA SER A 65 20.79 -7.71 4.95
C SER A 65 20.23 -8.77 3.98
N PRO A 66 20.45 -8.63 2.66
CA PRO A 66 19.86 -9.51 1.66
C PRO A 66 20.63 -10.84 1.52
N VAL A 67 21.00 -11.49 2.64
CA VAL A 67 21.73 -12.77 2.64
C VAL A 67 21.00 -13.86 1.85
N GLN A 68 19.66 -13.82 1.85
CA GLN A 68 18.77 -14.74 1.13
C GLN A 68 18.23 -14.15 -0.19
N GLY A 69 18.79 -13.02 -0.64
CA GLY A 69 18.30 -12.24 -1.79
C GLY A 69 17.25 -11.20 -1.43
N TRP A 70 17.10 -10.20 -2.30
CA TRP A 70 16.19 -9.08 -2.11
C TRP A 70 14.71 -9.49 -2.13
N LYS A 71 14.36 -10.51 -2.92
CA LYS A 71 12.98 -11.04 -2.95
C LYS A 71 12.55 -11.59 -1.59
N ALA A 72 13.40 -12.40 -0.96
CA ALA A 72 13.11 -12.98 0.35
C ALA A 72 12.97 -11.88 1.41
N LEU A 73 13.86 -10.89 1.36
CA LEU A 73 13.85 -9.74 2.27
C LEU A 73 12.61 -8.84 2.07
N TYR A 74 12.16 -8.65 0.82
CA TYR A 74 10.90 -7.95 0.53
C TYR A 74 9.71 -8.68 1.14
N ILE A 75 9.62 -10.00 0.95
CA ILE A 75 8.50 -10.81 1.46
C ILE A 75 8.47 -10.80 2.99
N SER A 76 9.63 -10.93 3.66
CA SER A 76 9.69 -10.93 5.12
C SER A 76 9.30 -9.57 5.71
N GLN A 77 9.79 -8.47 5.12
CA GLN A 77 9.40 -7.11 5.51
C GLN A 77 7.91 -6.84 5.26
N HIS A 78 7.38 -7.25 4.11
CA HIS A 78 5.94 -7.13 3.81
C HIS A 78 5.08 -7.86 4.85
N ARG A 79 5.46 -9.08 5.23
CA ARG A 79 4.76 -9.86 6.27
C ARG A 79 4.86 -9.18 7.64
N ARG A 80 6.04 -8.63 7.98
CA ARG A 80 6.22 -7.87 9.22
C ARG A 80 5.26 -6.67 9.28
N MET A 81 5.16 -5.90 8.20
CA MET A 81 4.22 -4.77 8.09
C MET A 81 2.77 -5.24 8.22
N ALA A 82 2.41 -6.33 7.52
CA ALA A 82 1.06 -6.90 7.57
C ALA A 82 0.65 -7.27 9.00
N VAL A 83 1.52 -7.97 9.75
CA VAL A 83 1.26 -8.37 11.14
C VAL A 83 1.16 -7.14 12.04
N ALA A 84 2.12 -6.22 11.94
CA ALA A 84 2.13 -5.03 12.79
C ALA A 84 0.88 -4.16 12.61
N ILE A 85 0.43 -3.96 11.36
CA ILE A 85 -0.78 -3.19 11.05
C ILE A 85 -2.03 -3.99 11.44
N SER A 86 -2.05 -5.31 11.25
CA SER A 86 -3.20 -6.15 11.65
C SER A 86 -3.46 -6.07 13.15
N ASN A 87 -2.41 -6.01 13.98
CA ASN A 87 -2.57 -5.81 15.43
C ASN A 87 -3.31 -4.50 15.76
N VAL A 88 -3.04 -3.43 15.01
CA VAL A 88 -3.76 -2.15 15.18
C VAL A 88 -5.21 -2.27 14.70
N VAL A 89 -5.45 -2.94 13.58
CA VAL A 89 -6.80 -3.17 13.05
C VAL A 89 -7.63 -4.01 14.02
N GLU A 90 -7.07 -5.08 14.59
CA GLU A 90 -7.71 -5.91 15.60
C GLU A 90 -8.00 -5.12 16.88
N PHE A 91 -7.04 -4.33 17.36
CA PHE A 91 -7.24 -3.45 18.51
C PHE A 91 -8.41 -2.49 18.28
N VAL A 92 -8.45 -1.81 17.14
CA VAL A 92 -9.55 -0.90 16.80
C VAL A 92 -10.86 -1.66 16.71
N GLY A 93 -10.87 -2.82 16.05
CA GLY A 93 -12.06 -3.67 15.92
C GLY A 93 -12.62 -4.10 17.27
N SER A 94 -11.75 -4.49 18.21
CA SER A 94 -12.14 -4.86 19.58
C SER A 94 -12.62 -3.69 20.43
N SER A 95 -12.21 -2.46 20.09
CA SER A 95 -12.56 -1.22 20.78
C SER A 95 -13.84 -0.57 20.25
N LEU A 96 -14.50 -1.15 19.24
CA LEU A 96 -15.73 -0.61 18.67
C LEU A 96 -16.93 -0.88 19.59
N ASN A 97 -17.72 0.16 19.82
CA ASN A 97 -19.01 0.05 20.49
C ASN A 97 -20.11 0.58 19.57
N ASN A 98 -21.03 -0.29 19.14
CA ASN A 98 -22.10 0.05 18.18
C ASN A 98 -21.59 0.80 16.94
N GLU A 99 -20.52 0.29 16.32
CA GLU A 99 -19.86 0.89 15.14
C GLU A 99 -19.22 2.28 15.36
N SER A 100 -19.14 2.74 16.61
CA SER A 100 -18.44 3.96 17.00
C SER A 100 -17.14 3.64 17.72
N LEU A 101 -16.15 4.53 17.59
CA LEU A 101 -14.87 4.44 18.28
C LEU A 101 -14.67 5.72 19.09
N GLU A 102 -14.28 5.57 20.35
CA GLU A 102 -13.93 6.70 21.20
C GLU A 102 -12.67 7.41 20.69
N SER A 103 -12.59 8.72 20.93
CA SER A 103 -11.49 9.55 20.44
C SER A 103 -10.12 9.11 21.00
N GLU A 104 -10.07 8.63 22.23
CA GLU A 104 -8.85 8.13 22.86
C GLU A 104 -8.29 6.90 22.13
N TYR A 105 -9.14 5.91 21.81
CA TYR A 105 -8.74 4.73 21.06
C TYR A 105 -8.38 5.06 19.61
N TYR A 106 -9.05 6.04 19.01
CA TYR A 106 -8.69 6.52 17.67
C TYR A 106 -7.28 7.16 17.65
N LEU A 107 -6.98 8.03 18.62
CA LEU A 107 -5.65 8.65 18.74
C LEU A 107 -4.57 7.63 19.08
N LYS A 108 -4.89 6.66 19.95
CA LYS A 108 -3.99 5.55 20.26
C LYS A 108 -3.64 4.74 19.02
N ALA A 109 -4.62 4.42 18.16
CA ALA A 109 -4.35 3.67 16.93
C ALA A 109 -3.38 4.41 16.00
N ILE A 110 -3.48 5.74 15.92
CA ILE A 110 -2.55 6.57 15.12
C ILE A 110 -1.15 6.56 15.75
N ALA A 111 -1.07 6.70 17.07
CA ALA A 111 0.20 6.62 17.79
C ALA A 111 0.86 5.23 17.61
N ASP A 112 0.08 4.15 17.70
CA ASP A 112 0.57 2.78 17.50
C ASP A 112 1.10 2.59 16.06
N LEU A 113 0.42 3.13 15.05
CA LEU A 113 0.94 3.14 13.67
C LEU A 113 2.25 3.94 13.56
N ALA A 114 2.36 5.08 14.24
CA ALA A 114 3.58 5.90 14.23
C ALA A 114 4.78 5.22 14.91
N LEU A 115 4.53 4.24 15.79
CA LEU A 115 5.59 3.43 16.42
C LEU A 115 6.08 2.29 15.54
N ILE A 116 5.38 1.95 14.45
CA ILE A 116 5.82 0.89 13.52
C ILE A 116 7.02 1.42 12.72
N PRO A 117 8.23 0.83 12.86
CA PRO A 117 9.39 1.30 12.12
C PRO A 117 9.22 1.07 10.62
N ASP A 118 9.65 2.06 9.84
CA ASP A 118 9.70 2.05 8.36
C ASP A 118 8.34 2.03 7.65
N ILE A 119 7.22 2.12 8.37
CA ILE A 119 5.90 2.13 7.72
C ILE A 119 5.79 3.28 6.72
N GLY A 120 5.44 2.95 5.48
CA GLY A 120 5.28 3.89 4.38
C GLY A 120 3.83 4.02 3.93
N PHE A 121 3.58 4.99 3.04
CA PHE A 121 2.25 5.19 2.48
C PHE A 121 1.73 3.97 1.69
N LEU A 122 2.63 3.27 1.01
CA LEU A 122 2.26 2.04 0.30
C LEU A 122 1.76 0.97 1.28
N ASP A 123 2.33 0.85 2.49
CA ASP A 123 1.83 -0.09 3.50
C ASP A 123 0.42 0.27 3.95
N VAL A 124 0.17 1.57 4.20
CA VAL A 124 -1.17 2.07 4.51
C VAL A 124 -2.15 1.72 3.38
N GLN A 125 -1.74 1.90 2.13
CA GLN A 125 -2.56 1.57 0.97
C GLN A 125 -2.84 0.06 0.87
N PHE A 126 -1.85 -0.79 1.13
CA PHE A 126 -2.02 -2.24 1.06
C PHE A 126 -2.90 -2.78 2.21
N PHE A 127 -2.73 -2.26 3.42
CA PHE A 127 -3.24 -2.90 4.63
C PHE A 127 -4.36 -2.16 5.33
N LEU A 128 -4.47 -0.83 5.18
CA LEU A 128 -5.55 -0.06 5.83
C LEU A 128 -6.64 0.31 4.84
N PHE A 129 -6.30 0.62 3.59
CA PHE A 129 -7.28 0.90 2.55
C PHE A 129 -7.85 -0.40 1.96
N SER A 130 -8.96 -0.88 2.54
CA SER A 130 -9.67 -2.05 2.06
C SER A 130 -11.19 -1.86 2.10
N ARG A 131 -11.88 -2.54 1.18
CA ARG A 131 -13.34 -2.71 1.24
C ARG A 131 -13.77 -3.65 2.37
N ASN A 132 -12.87 -4.51 2.80
CA ASN A 132 -13.11 -5.44 3.90
C ASN A 132 -12.91 -4.78 5.27
N HIS A 133 -12.35 -3.57 5.31
CA HIS A 133 -12.17 -2.79 6.52
C HIS A 133 -13.33 -1.82 6.75
N SER A 134 -13.60 -1.51 8.02
CA SER A 134 -14.60 -0.53 8.39
C SER A 134 -14.21 0.88 7.90
N ALA A 135 -15.20 1.77 7.83
CA ALA A 135 -14.95 3.18 7.49
C ALA A 135 -13.96 3.84 8.46
N ILE A 136 -13.95 3.42 9.73
CA ILE A 136 -13.07 3.95 10.78
C ILE A 136 -11.61 3.54 10.52
N ILE A 137 -11.35 2.28 10.16
CA ILE A 137 -9.99 1.82 9.81
C ILE A 137 -9.44 2.59 8.61
N ASN A 138 -10.25 2.73 7.56
CA ASN A 138 -9.88 3.50 6.38
C ASN A 138 -9.58 4.98 6.73
N LEU A 139 -10.34 5.56 7.66
CA LEU A 139 -10.12 6.92 8.14
C LEU A 139 -8.84 7.04 8.97
N ILE A 140 -8.54 6.08 9.84
CA ILE A 140 -7.26 6.03 10.59
C ILE A 140 -6.09 6.03 9.62
N GLY A 141 -6.13 5.19 8.58
CA GLY A 141 -5.10 5.16 7.55
C GLY A 141 -4.95 6.50 6.81
N LEU A 142 -6.07 7.17 6.49
CA LEU A 142 -6.05 8.49 5.88
C LEU A 142 -5.43 9.54 6.80
N HIS A 143 -5.84 9.57 8.07
CA HIS A 143 -5.33 10.54 9.03
C HIS A 143 -3.83 10.33 9.26
N TYR A 144 -3.41 9.08 9.48
CA TYR A 144 -2.01 8.72 9.62
C TYR A 144 -1.17 9.16 8.40
N SER A 145 -1.67 8.92 7.20
CA SER A 145 -0.98 9.33 5.95
C SER A 145 -0.74 10.85 5.88
N ILE A 146 -1.70 11.66 6.32
CA ILE A 146 -1.60 13.12 6.26
C ILE A 146 -0.77 13.67 7.42
N ALA A 147 -1.04 13.20 8.63
CA ALA A 147 -0.47 13.76 9.86
C ALA A 147 0.96 13.28 10.13
N SER A 148 1.24 12.00 9.88
CA SER A 148 2.51 11.36 10.23
C SER A 148 3.42 11.14 9.01
N LEU A 149 2.84 10.77 7.86
CA LEU A 149 3.62 10.56 6.62
C LEU A 149 3.70 11.80 5.72
N HIS A 150 3.01 12.88 6.08
CA HIS A 150 2.98 14.15 5.33
C HIS A 150 2.57 14.01 3.85
N VAL A 151 1.73 13.02 3.53
CA VAL A 151 1.20 12.84 2.18
C VAL A 151 0.13 13.89 1.91
N LEU A 152 0.26 14.59 0.78
CA LEU A 152 -0.70 15.60 0.33
C LEU A 152 -2.10 15.00 0.17
N VAL A 153 -3.11 15.67 0.74
CA VAL A 153 -4.51 15.24 0.74
C VAL A 153 -5.05 14.99 -0.67
N SER A 154 -4.61 15.79 -1.66
CA SER A 154 -4.97 15.63 -3.08
C SER A 154 -4.50 14.29 -3.66
N TYR A 155 -3.29 13.85 -3.31
CA TYR A 155 -2.75 12.56 -3.74
C TYR A 155 -3.44 11.40 -3.03
N VAL A 156 -3.73 11.51 -1.73
CA VAL A 156 -4.45 10.45 -1.02
C VAL A 156 -5.88 10.28 -1.54
N LEU A 157 -6.59 11.38 -1.79
CA LEU A 157 -7.93 11.34 -2.40
C LEU A 157 -7.90 10.76 -3.81
N LEU A 158 -6.95 11.19 -4.65
CA LEU A 158 -6.80 10.64 -6.00
C LEU A 158 -6.49 9.14 -5.96
N MET A 159 -5.61 8.70 -5.06
CA MET A 159 -5.28 7.28 -4.90
C MET A 159 -6.47 6.48 -4.38
N ILE A 160 -7.22 6.98 -3.39
CA ILE A 160 -8.46 6.33 -2.93
C ILE A 160 -9.50 6.26 -4.06
N LEU A 161 -9.63 7.29 -4.89
CA LEU A 161 -10.56 7.29 -6.02
C LEU A 161 -10.12 6.35 -7.14
N LEU A 162 -8.84 6.34 -7.51
CA LEU A 162 -8.28 5.43 -8.51
C LEU A 162 -8.31 3.98 -8.03
N TRP A 163 -8.01 3.73 -6.75
CA TRP A 163 -8.08 2.40 -6.13
C TRP A 163 -9.54 1.93 -5.98
N ARG A 164 -10.48 2.83 -5.62
CA ARG A 164 -11.93 2.53 -5.66
C ARG A 164 -12.42 2.24 -7.08
N ASN A 165 -11.87 2.91 -8.11
CA ASN A 165 -12.23 2.70 -9.52
C ASN A 165 -11.67 1.40 -10.10
N ARG A 166 -10.49 0.92 -9.64
CA ARG A 166 -9.97 -0.42 -9.98
C ARG A 166 -10.85 -1.58 -9.46
N LEU A 167 -11.86 -1.29 -8.64
CA LEU A 167 -12.80 -2.27 -8.08
C LEU A 167 -14.28 -1.90 -8.29
N CYS A 168 -14.65 -0.86 -9.05
CA CYS A 168 -16.05 -0.40 -9.10
C CYS A 168 -16.96 -1.31 -9.94
N VAL A 169 -17.85 -2.05 -9.24
CA VAL A 169 -19.28 -2.06 -9.52
C VAL A 169 -20.03 -1.86 -8.18
N GLU A 170 -20.97 -0.91 -8.18
CA GLU A 170 -22.05 -0.64 -7.22
C GLU A 170 -21.85 0.27 -5.96
N ARG A 171 -22.24 1.54 -6.16
CA ARG A 171 -23.32 2.30 -5.50
C ARG A 171 -23.42 2.31 -3.95
N THR A 172 -22.54 3.07 -3.28
CA THR A 172 -22.82 3.79 -2.01
C THR A 172 -21.81 4.96 -1.82
N GLN A 173 -21.70 5.85 -2.81
CA GLN A 173 -20.61 6.83 -2.87
C GLN A 173 -20.84 8.13 -2.06
N HIS A 174 -22.08 8.54 -1.79
CA HIS A 174 -22.34 9.88 -1.25
C HIS A 174 -22.14 10.03 0.28
N CYS A 175 -22.45 9.02 1.08
CA CYS A 175 -22.40 9.16 2.54
C CYS A 175 -20.96 9.13 3.09
N PHE A 176 -20.09 8.30 2.49
CA PHE A 176 -18.70 8.15 2.92
C PHE A 176 -17.86 9.41 2.65
N VAL A 177 -18.01 10.02 1.46
CA VAL A 177 -17.29 11.25 1.09
C VAL A 177 -17.71 12.42 1.98
N SER A 178 -19.01 12.51 2.32
CA SER A 178 -19.50 13.56 3.23
C SER A 178 -18.94 13.43 4.65
N LYS A 179 -18.86 12.20 5.20
CA LYS A 179 -18.27 11.95 6.52
C LYS A 179 -16.75 12.22 6.53
N LEU A 180 -16.05 11.77 5.48
CA LEU A 180 -14.61 11.98 5.30
C LEU A 180 -14.26 13.48 5.18
N LEU A 181 -15.03 14.24 4.40
CA LEU A 181 -14.84 15.69 4.24
C LEU A 181 -15.13 16.44 5.54
N LYS A 182 -16.17 16.04 6.31
CA LYS A 182 -16.45 16.63 7.63
C LYS A 182 -15.32 16.37 8.63
N GLN A 183 -14.74 15.17 8.64
CA GLN A 183 -13.62 14.84 9.53
C GLN A 183 -12.31 15.50 9.08
N LEU A 184 -12.02 15.56 7.79
CA LEU A 184 -10.89 16.34 7.25
C LEU A 184 -11.03 17.82 7.60
N PHE A 185 -12.25 18.38 7.51
CA PHE A 185 -12.53 19.75 7.91
C PHE A 185 -12.30 19.96 9.42
N LEU A 186 -12.76 19.05 10.28
CA LEU A 186 -12.50 19.10 11.73
C LEU A 186 -11.00 18.99 12.07
N MET A 187 -10.25 18.13 11.37
CA MET A 187 -8.80 17.98 11.58
C MET A 187 -8.02 19.21 11.12
N LEU A 188 -8.39 19.79 9.97
CA LEU A 188 -7.80 21.04 9.47
C LEU A 188 -8.17 22.23 10.37
N TYR A 189 -9.42 22.28 10.84
CA TYR A 189 -9.91 23.31 11.75
C TYR A 189 -9.19 23.28 13.10
N TRP A 190 -8.98 22.09 13.69
CA TRP A 190 -8.20 21.94 14.91
C TRP A 190 -6.74 22.38 14.70
N LYS A 191 -6.10 21.98 13.59
CA LYS A 191 -4.71 22.36 13.29
C LYS A 191 -4.53 23.87 13.07
N LEU A 192 -5.54 24.57 12.57
CA LEU A 192 -5.56 26.03 12.41
C LEU A 192 -5.81 26.80 13.72
N HIS A 193 -6.38 26.16 14.74
CA HIS A 193 -6.73 26.78 16.03
C HIS A 193 -5.74 26.47 17.18
N GLN A 194 -4.62 25.79 16.90
CA GLN A 194 -3.51 25.58 17.85
C GLN A 194 -2.24 26.39 17.53
N GLN A 195 -2.34 27.42 16.67
CA GLN A 195 -1.37 28.52 16.53
C GLN A 195 -1.98 29.79 17.12
#